data_AF-A0A9E5YCU3-F1
#
_entry.id   AF-A0A9E5YCU3-F1
#
_cell.length_a   1.000
_cell.length_b   1.000
_cell.length_c   1.000
_cell.angle_alpha   90.00
_cell.angle_beta   90.00
_cell.angle_gamma   90.00
#
_symmetry.space_group_name_H-M   'P 1'
#
loop_
_entity.id
_entity.type
_entity.pdbx_description
1 polymer ?
#
loop_
_entity_poly.entity_id
_entity_poly.type
_entity_poly.pdbx_seq_one_letter_code
_entity_poly.pdbx_strand_id
1 'polypeptide(L)'
;MSMFDEIFIGQTFNIEYDKFNLEIKVEKMQKEHNVKCSFRSKGNYKEAYGSIFRFFNELVWFYDMHISDINGGHSQDSHVFFNYSANSERYLLSFTQKVHKEEQHLALGFFREALCNESPYYRFLCFDKILQVPFPNGKLKGQWLEAQLPFLTDGLAKNLRDRRIKELSNKPLADWLYKDGRQALSHATIGQFIRDPNNYDDWDQIKWANTVMEELAKQCIIDKLKVPKS
;
A
#
# COMPACT_ATOMS: atom_id res chain seq x y z
N MET A 1 -16.70 10.75 21.31
CA MET A 1 -15.84 11.61 20.47
C MET A 1 -14.62 11.91 21.30
N SER A 2 -13.41 11.61 20.80
CA SER A 2 -12.21 11.89 21.59
C SER A 2 -11.97 13.40 21.60
N MET A 3 -11.44 13.96 22.69
CA MET A 3 -11.09 15.39 22.78
C MET A 3 -10.12 15.83 21.67
N PHE A 4 -9.38 14.89 21.06
CA PHE A 4 -8.47 15.16 19.96
C PHE A 4 -9.18 15.37 18.62
N ASP A 5 -10.35 14.76 18.41
CA ASP A 5 -11.06 14.86 17.12
C ASP A 5 -11.62 16.27 16.90
N GLU A 6 -11.89 17.02 17.98
CA GLU A 6 -12.42 18.39 17.93
C GLU A 6 -11.38 19.42 17.48
N ILE A 7 -10.08 19.13 17.69
CA ILE A 7 -9.01 20.10 17.43
C ILE A 7 -8.84 20.32 15.92
N PHE A 8 -9.03 19.29 15.09
CA PHE A 8 -8.73 19.39 13.66
C PHE A 8 -9.89 19.94 12.83
N ILE A 9 -11.13 19.80 13.30
CA ILE A 9 -12.33 20.10 12.52
C ILE A 9 -12.41 21.59 12.19
N GLY A 10 -12.63 21.89 10.90
CA GLY A 10 -12.81 23.26 10.43
C GLY A 10 -11.51 24.08 10.32
N GLN A 11 -10.37 23.52 10.72
CA GLN A 11 -9.07 24.13 10.51
C GLN A 11 -8.50 23.78 9.13
N THR A 12 -7.71 24.71 8.58
CA THR A 12 -6.93 24.50 7.36
C THR A 12 -5.46 24.35 7.74
N PHE A 13 -4.87 23.23 7.35
CA PHE A 13 -3.47 22.91 7.52
C PHE A 13 -2.75 23.09 6.19
N ASN A 14 -1.50 23.57 6.23
CA ASN A 14 -0.67 23.75 5.05
C ASN A 14 0.55 22.83 5.19
N ILE A 15 0.77 21.96 4.22
CA ILE A 15 1.88 21.02 4.19
C ILE A 15 2.66 21.23 2.90
N GLU A 16 3.98 21.45 3.02
CA GLU A 16 4.86 21.40 1.86
C GLU A 16 5.14 19.94 1.47
N TYR A 17 4.85 19.57 0.21
CA TYR A 17 5.09 18.25 -0.34
C TYR A 17 5.38 18.32 -1.84
N ASP A 18 6.45 17.69 -2.32
CA ASP A 18 6.94 17.79 -3.70
C ASP A 18 7.04 19.24 -4.23
N LYS A 19 7.41 20.18 -3.35
CA LYS A 19 7.46 21.65 -3.62
C LYS A 19 6.09 22.31 -3.84
N PHE A 20 5.00 21.58 -3.58
CA PHE A 20 3.64 22.11 -3.55
C PHE A 20 3.22 22.42 -2.13
N ASN A 21 2.38 23.46 -1.96
CA ASN A 21 1.72 23.72 -0.68
C ASN A 21 0.33 23.06 -0.69
N LEU A 22 0.22 21.89 -0.06
CA LEU A 22 -1.02 21.16 0.11
C LEU A 22 -1.86 21.81 1.22
N GLU A 23 -3.02 22.33 0.85
CA GLU A 23 -4.04 22.77 1.80
C GLU A 23 -4.88 21.55 2.20
N ILE A 24 -4.89 21.20 3.47
CA ILE A 24 -5.68 20.11 4.03
C ILE A 24 -6.73 20.68 4.98
N LYS A 25 -7.99 20.31 4.77
CA LYS A 25 -9.10 20.71 5.62
C LYS A 25 -9.83 19.47 6.09
N VAL A 26 -9.94 19.32 7.41
CA VAL A 26 -10.72 18.24 8.03
C VAL A 26 -12.16 18.71 8.15
N GLU A 27 -13.06 17.99 7.48
CA GLU A 27 -14.49 18.28 7.46
C GLU A 27 -15.23 17.10 8.06
N LYS A 28 -15.92 17.29 9.18
CA LYS A 28 -16.80 16.23 9.70
C LYS A 28 -18.13 16.28 8.97
N MET A 29 -18.18 15.70 7.78
CA MET A 29 -19.43 15.54 7.05
C MET A 29 -20.26 14.39 7.65
N GLN A 30 -21.58 14.47 7.57
CA GLN A 30 -22.49 13.35 7.90
C GLN A 30 -22.38 12.17 6.88
N LYS A 31 -21.43 12.23 5.93
CA LYS A 31 -21.24 11.28 4.83
C LYS A 31 -19.77 10.83 4.75
N GLU A 32 -19.56 9.80 3.94
CA GLU A 32 -18.38 8.93 3.80
C GLU A 32 -16.99 9.61 3.87
N HIS A 33 -16.79 10.86 3.41
CA HIS A 33 -15.48 11.53 3.43
C HIS A 33 -15.29 12.49 4.62
N ASN A 34 -14.12 12.46 5.28
CA ASN A 34 -13.78 13.35 6.40
C ASN A 34 -12.62 14.33 6.14
N VAL A 35 -11.86 14.19 5.05
CA VAL A 35 -10.73 15.07 4.76
C VAL A 35 -10.74 15.53 3.31
N LYS A 36 -10.51 16.82 3.11
CA LYS A 36 -10.26 17.43 1.81
C LYS A 36 -8.80 17.87 1.74
N CYS A 37 -8.10 17.52 0.66
CA CYS A 37 -6.81 18.11 0.32
C CYS A 37 -6.87 18.77 -1.05
N SER A 38 -6.24 19.93 -1.19
CA SER A 38 -6.20 20.67 -2.45
C SER A 38 -4.90 21.42 -2.62
N PHE A 39 -4.61 21.74 -3.88
CA PHE A 39 -3.49 22.57 -4.26
C PHE A 39 -3.94 23.65 -5.25
N ARG A 40 -3.56 24.90 -4.99
CA ARG A 40 -3.77 26.04 -5.89
C ARG A 40 -2.44 26.45 -6.52
N SER A 41 -2.19 26.11 -7.77
CA SER A 41 -1.12 26.75 -8.56
C SER A 41 -1.37 26.69 -10.04
N LYS A 42 -0.72 27.62 -10.75
CA LYS A 42 -0.56 27.62 -12.20
C LYS A 42 0.44 26.51 -12.56
N GLY A 43 -0.04 25.34 -12.97
CA GLY A 43 0.86 24.20 -13.24
C GLY A 43 0.24 23.06 -14.03
N ASN A 44 0.94 21.93 -14.13
CA ASN A 44 0.42 20.71 -14.75
C ASN A 44 -0.39 19.91 -13.71
N TYR A 45 -1.72 19.86 -13.86
CA TYR A 45 -2.59 19.15 -12.91
C TYR A 45 -2.16 17.69 -12.68
N LYS A 46 -1.58 17.01 -13.68
CA LYS A 46 -1.13 15.62 -13.54
C LYS A 46 -0.03 15.45 -12.50
N GLU A 47 0.86 16.44 -12.38
CA GLU A 47 1.93 16.43 -11.39
C GLU A 47 1.38 16.63 -9.98
N ALA A 48 0.40 17.53 -9.82
CA ALA A 48 -0.31 17.73 -8.57
C ALA A 48 -1.12 16.48 -8.15
N TYR A 49 -1.77 15.80 -9.10
CA TYR A 49 -2.41 14.48 -8.88
C TYR A 49 -1.39 13.46 -8.36
N GLY A 50 -0.25 13.33 -9.04
CA GLY A 50 0.82 12.42 -8.62
C GLY A 50 1.36 12.75 -7.23
N SER A 51 1.50 14.03 -6.91
CA SER A 51 1.97 14.51 -5.61
C SER A 51 1.02 14.13 -4.48
N ILE A 52 -0.29 14.34 -4.64
CA ILE A 52 -1.28 13.97 -3.62
C ILE A 52 -1.28 12.44 -3.40
N PHE A 53 -1.15 11.64 -4.46
CA PHE A 53 -1.03 10.19 -4.30
C PHE A 53 0.25 9.78 -3.55
N ARG A 54 1.39 10.42 -3.84
CA ARG A 54 2.65 10.15 -3.12
C ARG A 54 2.55 10.56 -1.65
N PHE A 55 1.88 11.68 -1.35
CA PHE A 55 1.55 12.09 0.01
C PHE A 55 0.74 11.00 0.74
N PHE A 56 -0.34 10.49 0.13
CA PHE A 56 -1.13 9.38 0.69
C PHE A 56 -0.29 8.13 0.94
N ASN A 57 0.66 7.82 0.06
CA ASN A 57 1.54 6.66 0.24
C ASN A 57 2.39 6.78 1.51
N GLU A 58 2.91 7.98 1.79
CA GLU A 58 3.68 8.24 3.02
C GLU A 58 2.80 8.26 4.28
N LEU A 59 1.54 8.69 4.17
CA LEU A 59 0.59 8.59 5.26
C LEU A 59 0.36 7.13 5.67
N VAL A 60 0.08 6.26 4.71
CA VAL A 60 -0.13 4.83 4.99
C VAL A 60 1.14 4.19 5.56
N TRP A 61 2.30 4.52 5.01
CA TRP A 61 3.56 3.95 5.49
C TRP A 61 3.95 4.47 6.88
N PHE A 62 4.09 5.78 7.08
CA PHE A 62 4.67 6.33 8.32
C PHE A 62 3.69 6.56 9.45
N TYR A 63 2.38 6.57 9.18
CA TYR A 63 1.36 6.93 10.16
C TYR A 63 0.31 5.82 10.36
N ASP A 64 0.55 4.62 9.79
CA ASP A 64 -0.36 3.47 9.86
C ASP A 64 -1.81 3.82 9.49
N MET A 65 -1.92 4.64 8.44
CA MET A 65 -3.22 5.15 8.00
C MET A 65 -3.90 4.20 7.04
N HIS A 66 -5.23 4.16 7.15
CA HIS A 66 -6.08 3.59 6.11
C HIS A 66 -6.78 4.73 5.38
N ILE A 67 -6.59 4.78 4.05
CA ILE A 67 -7.16 5.81 3.18
C ILE A 67 -8.15 5.16 2.22
N SER A 68 -9.43 5.54 2.29
CA SER A 68 -10.48 5.05 1.40
C SER A 68 -11.25 6.18 0.73
N ASP A 69 -12.13 5.80 -0.20
CA ASP A 69 -13.10 6.69 -0.84
C ASP A 69 -12.44 7.94 -1.45
N ILE A 70 -11.29 7.76 -2.11
CA ILE A 70 -10.56 8.85 -2.73
C ILE A 70 -11.36 9.34 -3.95
N ASN A 71 -12.00 10.50 -3.82
CA ASN A 71 -12.80 11.12 -4.87
C ASN A 71 -12.32 12.55 -5.12
N GLY A 72 -12.06 12.90 -6.36
CA GLY A 72 -11.45 14.18 -6.67
C GLY A 72 -11.64 14.61 -8.11
N GLY A 73 -11.16 15.82 -8.39
CA GLY A 73 -11.26 16.43 -9.69
C GLY A 73 -10.18 17.50 -9.86
N HIS A 74 -10.16 18.07 -11.05
CA HIS A 74 -9.48 19.33 -11.28
C HIS A 74 -10.48 20.34 -11.85
N SER A 75 -10.29 21.62 -11.54
CA SER A 75 -10.99 22.71 -12.24
C SER A 75 -10.09 23.34 -13.30
N GLN A 76 -10.62 24.35 -14.02
CA GLN A 76 -9.77 25.28 -14.77
C GLN A 76 -8.73 25.92 -13.81
N ASP A 77 -7.56 26.25 -14.34
CA ASP A 77 -6.39 26.79 -13.63
C ASP A 77 -5.63 25.83 -12.70
N SER A 78 -5.68 24.52 -12.99
CA SER A 78 -4.80 23.49 -12.39
C SER A 78 -4.96 23.30 -10.88
N HIS A 79 -6.09 23.74 -10.34
CA HIS A 79 -6.51 23.39 -8.99
C HIS A 79 -6.97 21.93 -8.96
N VAL A 80 -6.21 21.10 -8.24
CA VAL A 80 -6.53 19.69 -7.98
C VAL A 80 -7.06 19.58 -6.55
N PHE A 81 -8.14 18.83 -6.38
CA PHE A 81 -8.70 18.56 -5.07
C PHE A 81 -9.13 17.10 -4.95
N PHE A 82 -8.96 16.56 -3.76
CA PHE A 82 -9.44 15.24 -3.38
C PHE A 82 -10.16 15.32 -2.04
N ASN A 83 -11.21 14.53 -1.92
CA ASN A 83 -11.82 14.14 -0.67
C ASN A 83 -11.45 12.68 -0.43
N TYR A 84 -11.20 12.32 0.83
CA TYR A 84 -10.90 10.95 1.23
C TYR A 84 -11.34 10.70 2.66
N SER A 85 -11.39 9.43 2.99
CA SER A 85 -11.67 8.93 4.33
C SER A 85 -10.35 8.50 4.98
N ALA A 86 -10.11 8.94 6.21
CA ALA A 86 -8.94 8.58 7.00
C ALA A 86 -9.35 8.08 8.39
N ASN A 87 -8.64 7.08 8.92
CA ASN A 87 -8.85 6.55 10.27
C ASN A 87 -8.27 7.44 11.39
N SER A 88 -7.48 8.46 11.06
CA SER A 88 -6.84 9.37 12.01
C SER A 88 -6.30 10.62 11.31
N GLU A 89 -6.41 11.78 11.96
CA GLU A 89 -5.87 13.06 11.46
C GLU A 89 -4.58 13.49 12.19
N ARG A 90 -4.04 12.64 13.07
CA ARG A 90 -2.87 12.98 13.91
C ARG A 90 -1.60 13.29 13.12
N TYR A 91 -1.49 12.81 11.89
CA TYR A 91 -0.36 13.10 11.01
C TYR A 91 -0.20 14.61 10.76
N LEU A 92 -1.29 15.38 10.80
CA LEU A 92 -1.27 16.84 10.57
C LEU A 92 -0.42 17.62 11.58
N LEU A 93 -0.13 17.04 12.76
CA LEU A 93 0.66 17.70 13.80
C LEU A 93 2.16 17.68 13.51
N SER A 94 2.65 16.73 12.71
CA SER A 94 4.09 16.48 12.58
C SER A 94 4.48 15.87 11.24
N PHE A 95 3.68 16.09 10.19
CA PHE A 95 3.98 15.55 8.88
C PHE A 95 5.20 16.25 8.27
N THR A 96 6.13 15.43 7.77
CA THR A 96 7.27 15.87 6.97
C THR A 96 7.53 14.83 5.88
N GLN A 97 7.72 15.26 4.63
CA GLN A 97 8.09 14.37 3.54
C GLN A 97 9.43 13.68 3.83
N LYS A 98 9.48 12.35 3.67
CA LYS A 98 10.69 11.53 3.88
C LYS A 98 11.11 10.77 2.62
N VAL A 99 10.24 10.67 1.61
CA VAL A 99 10.48 9.90 0.40
C VAL A 99 10.55 10.82 -0.82
N HIS A 100 11.56 10.59 -1.67
CA HIS A 100 11.84 11.46 -2.82
C HIS A 100 12.23 10.70 -4.10
N LYS A 101 12.56 9.40 -4.01
CA LYS A 101 13.00 8.61 -5.17
C LYS A 101 11.82 7.92 -5.84
N GLU A 102 11.89 7.79 -7.15
CA GLU A 102 10.81 7.23 -7.97
C GLU A 102 10.48 5.78 -7.57
N GLU A 103 11.50 4.94 -7.38
CA GLU A 103 11.34 3.55 -6.97
C GLU A 103 10.71 3.42 -5.57
N GLN A 104 11.03 4.34 -4.66
CA GLN A 104 10.45 4.37 -3.32
C GLN A 104 8.97 4.77 -3.39
N HIS A 105 8.63 5.81 -4.16
CA HIS A 105 7.25 6.23 -4.36
C HIS A 105 6.41 5.14 -5.03
N LEU A 106 6.98 4.43 -6.00
CA LEU A 106 6.30 3.32 -6.68
C LEU A 106 6.01 2.18 -5.70
N ALA A 107 6.99 1.79 -4.87
CA ALA A 107 6.80 0.74 -3.88
C ALA A 107 5.78 1.13 -2.79
N LEU A 108 5.85 2.36 -2.26
CA LEU A 108 4.86 2.83 -1.29
C LEU A 108 3.46 2.99 -1.93
N GLY A 109 3.38 3.28 -3.23
CA GLY A 109 2.13 3.27 -3.99
C GLY A 109 1.48 1.89 -3.99
N PHE A 110 2.24 0.84 -4.35
CA PHE A 110 1.72 -0.53 -4.25
C PHE A 110 1.41 -0.93 -2.81
N PHE A 111 2.17 -0.44 -1.82
CA PHE A 111 1.90 -0.73 -0.41
C PHE A 111 0.57 -0.13 0.05
N ARG A 112 0.28 1.13 -0.31
CA ARG A 112 -1.02 1.75 -0.09
C ARG A 112 -2.14 0.96 -0.75
N GLU A 113 -2.00 0.61 -2.02
CA GLU A 113 -2.98 -0.19 -2.76
C GLU A 113 -3.21 -1.57 -2.13
N ALA A 114 -2.17 -2.19 -1.57
CA ALA A 114 -2.28 -3.47 -0.90
C ALA A 114 -3.08 -3.39 0.41
N LEU A 115 -2.83 -2.35 1.22
CA LEU A 115 -3.46 -2.21 2.55
C LEU A 115 -4.85 -1.58 2.50
N CYS A 116 -5.05 -0.60 1.63
CA CYS A 116 -6.31 0.15 1.56
C CYS A 116 -7.35 -0.47 0.61
N ASN A 117 -6.99 -1.54 -0.11
CA ASN A 117 -7.92 -2.33 -0.90
C ASN A 117 -8.33 -3.60 -0.14
N GLU A 118 -9.61 -3.96 -0.22
CA GLU A 118 -10.20 -5.09 0.50
C GLU A 118 -9.95 -6.44 -0.19
N SER A 119 -9.55 -6.46 -1.46
CA SER A 119 -9.32 -7.71 -2.20
C SER A 119 -8.01 -8.40 -1.78
N PRO A 120 -8.05 -9.62 -1.21
CA PRO A 120 -6.83 -10.35 -0.85
C PRO A 120 -6.00 -10.72 -2.08
N TYR A 121 -6.64 -10.92 -3.24
CA TYR A 121 -5.96 -11.23 -4.49
C TYR A 121 -5.17 -10.03 -5.03
N TYR A 122 -5.79 -8.84 -5.04
CA TYR A 122 -5.12 -7.63 -5.47
C TYR A 122 -4.01 -7.22 -4.49
N ARG A 123 -4.26 -7.37 -3.18
CA ARG A 123 -3.26 -7.20 -2.12
C ARG A 123 -2.01 -8.05 -2.37
N PHE A 124 -2.18 -9.34 -2.68
CA PHE A 124 -1.07 -10.23 -2.98
C PHE A 124 -0.24 -9.74 -4.17
N LEU A 125 -0.90 -9.38 -5.27
CA LEU A 125 -0.24 -8.88 -6.47
C LEU A 125 0.50 -7.55 -6.22
N CYS A 126 -0.06 -6.66 -5.42
CA CYS A 126 0.60 -5.41 -5.03
C CYS A 126 1.87 -5.69 -4.21
N PHE A 127 1.82 -6.59 -3.23
CA PHE A 127 3.03 -6.99 -2.51
C PHE A 127 4.08 -7.65 -3.42
N ASP A 128 3.69 -8.53 -4.34
CA ASP A 128 4.64 -9.11 -5.32
C ASP A 128 5.26 -8.05 -6.23
N LYS A 129 4.53 -6.98 -6.58
CA LYS A 129 5.08 -5.84 -7.34
C LYS A 129 6.12 -5.07 -6.54
N ILE A 130 5.91 -4.84 -5.24
CA ILE A 130 6.92 -4.23 -4.36
C ILE A 130 8.21 -5.05 -4.37
N LEU A 131 8.08 -6.38 -4.28
CA LEU A 131 9.22 -7.29 -4.34
C LEU A 131 9.92 -7.31 -5.71
N GLN A 132 9.35 -6.72 -6.76
CA GLN A 132 9.98 -6.60 -8.08
C GLN A 132 10.71 -5.27 -8.27
N VAL A 133 10.24 -4.19 -7.63
CA VAL A 133 10.77 -2.83 -7.84
C VAL A 133 12.31 -2.75 -7.78
N PRO A 134 13.01 -3.29 -6.76
CA PRO A 134 14.47 -3.16 -6.68
C PRO A 134 15.24 -4.21 -7.50
N PHE A 135 14.57 -5.15 -8.16
CA PHE A 135 15.23 -6.27 -8.84
C PHE A 135 15.03 -6.21 -10.36
N PRO A 136 16.11 -6.01 -11.14
CA PRO A 136 16.00 -5.98 -12.60
C PRO A 136 15.72 -7.37 -13.21
N ASN A 137 15.87 -8.44 -12.43
CA ASN A 137 15.66 -9.82 -12.86
C ASN A 137 14.95 -10.64 -11.78
N GLY A 138 13.93 -11.40 -12.18
CA GLY A 138 13.16 -12.29 -11.32
C GLY A 138 13.98 -13.38 -10.61
N LYS A 139 15.12 -13.81 -11.17
CA LYS A 139 16.02 -14.78 -10.51
C LYS A 139 16.62 -14.20 -9.22
N LEU A 140 17.07 -12.95 -9.26
CA LEU A 140 17.63 -12.28 -8.08
C LEU A 140 16.56 -12.04 -7.02
N LYS A 141 15.33 -11.69 -7.45
CA LYS A 141 14.17 -11.62 -6.56
C LYS A 141 13.94 -12.95 -5.84
N GLY A 142 13.90 -14.06 -6.59
CA GLY A 142 13.68 -15.40 -6.02
C GLY A 142 14.74 -15.80 -5.00
N GLN A 143 16.02 -15.56 -5.31
CA GLN A 143 17.13 -15.81 -4.38
C GLN A 143 17.04 -14.96 -3.11
N TRP A 144 16.65 -13.69 -3.24
CA TRP A 144 16.46 -12.82 -2.08
C TRP A 144 15.28 -13.27 -1.22
N LEU A 145 14.16 -13.66 -1.84
CA LEU A 145 12.97 -14.14 -1.13
C LEU A 145 13.29 -15.38 -0.30
N GLU A 146 13.90 -16.41 -0.91
CA GLU A 146 14.39 -17.61 -0.21
C GLU A 146 15.27 -17.26 1.00
N ALA A 147 16.17 -16.29 0.85
CA ALA A 147 17.05 -15.84 1.91
C ALA A 147 16.32 -15.07 3.03
N GLN A 148 15.17 -14.44 2.76
CA GLN A 148 14.41 -13.68 3.78
C GLN A 148 13.41 -14.52 4.57
N LEU A 149 12.87 -15.60 3.99
CA LEU A 149 11.86 -16.44 4.66
C LEU A 149 12.27 -16.91 6.07
N PRO A 150 13.54 -17.28 6.35
CA PRO A 150 13.96 -17.64 7.72
C PRO A 150 13.87 -16.48 8.73
N PHE A 151 13.92 -15.23 8.26
CA PHE A 151 13.95 -14.02 9.09
C PHE A 151 12.59 -13.35 9.26
N LEU A 152 11.49 -14.01 8.87
CA LEU A 152 10.14 -13.56 9.23
C LEU A 152 9.99 -13.48 10.75
N THR A 153 9.43 -12.38 11.21
CA THR A 153 9.24 -11.99 12.61
C THR A 153 7.78 -11.94 13.01
N ASP A 154 6.87 -11.67 12.07
CA ASP A 154 5.43 -11.62 12.35
C ASP A 154 4.89 -13.00 12.78
N GLY A 155 4.01 -13.01 13.78
CA GLY A 155 3.48 -14.24 14.33
C GLY A 155 2.69 -15.06 13.31
N LEU A 156 1.87 -14.41 12.49
CA LEU A 156 1.05 -15.07 11.47
C LEU A 156 1.90 -15.51 10.28
N ALA A 157 2.86 -14.69 9.85
CA ALA A 157 3.79 -15.03 8.77
C ALA A 157 4.68 -16.23 9.15
N LYS A 158 5.26 -16.24 10.35
CA LYS A 158 6.00 -17.40 10.89
C LYS A 158 5.10 -18.62 10.99
N ASN A 159 3.87 -18.46 11.51
CA ASN A 159 2.92 -19.54 11.55
C ASN A 159 2.66 -20.10 10.15
N LEU A 160 2.49 -19.28 9.11
CA LEU A 160 2.29 -19.81 7.76
C LEU A 160 3.53 -20.55 7.23
N ARG A 161 4.71 -19.97 7.43
CA ARG A 161 6.00 -20.57 7.06
C ARG A 161 6.22 -21.93 7.74
N ASP A 162 5.98 -21.98 9.04
CA ASP A 162 6.32 -23.11 9.91
C ASP A 162 5.22 -24.16 9.99
N ARG A 163 3.95 -23.74 9.88
CA ARG A 163 2.81 -24.68 9.87
C ARG A 163 2.92 -25.67 8.74
N ARG A 164 3.78 -25.40 7.74
CA ARG A 164 3.83 -26.13 6.48
C ARG A 164 2.41 -26.36 6.06
N ILE A 165 1.72 -25.30 5.60
CA ILE A 165 0.35 -25.38 5.01
C ILE A 165 0.17 -26.83 4.57
N LYS A 166 -0.67 -27.60 5.29
CA LYS A 166 -0.77 -29.05 5.03
C LYS A 166 -1.13 -29.28 3.55
N GLU A 167 -1.67 -28.25 2.88
CA GLU A 167 -2.03 -28.09 1.48
C GLU A 167 -0.97 -27.44 0.52
N LEU A 168 0.26 -27.09 0.91
CA LEU A 168 1.30 -26.55 -0.02
C LEU A 168 1.73 -27.55 -1.11
N SER A 169 1.15 -28.76 -1.13
CA SER A 169 1.52 -29.85 -2.02
C SER A 169 3.01 -30.23 -1.92
N ASN A 170 3.59 -30.12 -0.71
CA ASN A 170 5.02 -30.33 -0.42
C ASN A 170 6.00 -29.39 -1.17
N LYS A 171 5.53 -28.23 -1.67
CA LYS A 171 6.38 -27.24 -2.31
C LYS A 171 7.09 -26.35 -1.27
N PRO A 172 8.33 -25.89 -1.54
CA PRO A 172 8.92 -24.77 -0.81
C PRO A 172 7.99 -23.55 -0.83
N LEU A 173 7.94 -22.79 0.26
CA LEU A 173 7.05 -21.63 0.36
C LEU A 173 7.33 -20.60 -0.74
N ALA A 174 8.60 -20.33 -1.06
CA ALA A 174 8.97 -19.44 -2.16
C ALA A 174 8.40 -19.90 -3.52
N ASP A 175 8.49 -21.21 -3.80
CA ASP A 175 7.94 -21.80 -5.01
C ASP A 175 6.42 -21.67 -5.09
N TRP A 176 5.73 -21.87 -3.97
CA TRP A 176 4.28 -21.71 -3.93
C TRP A 176 3.84 -20.25 -4.06
N LEU A 177 4.51 -19.31 -3.38
CA LEU A 177 4.22 -17.87 -3.53
C LEU A 177 4.37 -17.43 -4.99
N TYR A 178 5.31 -18.04 -5.72
CA TYR A 178 5.51 -17.77 -7.13
C TYR A 178 4.47 -18.46 -8.04
N LYS A 179 4.28 -19.77 -7.95
CA LYS A 179 3.42 -20.55 -8.87
C LYS A 179 1.95 -20.45 -8.48
N ASP A 180 1.63 -20.84 -7.25
CA ASP A 180 0.27 -20.98 -6.74
C ASP A 180 -0.30 -19.65 -6.22
N GLY A 181 0.56 -18.68 -5.91
CA GLY A 181 0.22 -17.28 -5.67
C GLY A 181 0.27 -16.47 -6.97
N ARG A 182 1.42 -15.86 -7.26
CA ARG A 182 1.57 -14.88 -8.36
C ARG A 182 1.05 -15.38 -9.71
N GLN A 183 1.53 -16.53 -10.20
CA GLN A 183 1.16 -17.00 -11.54
C GLN A 183 -0.33 -17.36 -11.64
N ALA A 184 -0.85 -18.11 -10.67
CA ALA A 184 -2.27 -18.50 -10.62
C ALA A 184 -3.24 -17.32 -10.43
N LEU A 185 -2.75 -16.18 -9.92
CA LEU A 185 -3.52 -14.93 -9.80
C LEU A 185 -3.38 -14.00 -11.02
N SER A 186 -2.26 -14.07 -11.75
CA SER A 186 -1.99 -13.18 -12.88
C SER A 186 -2.49 -13.72 -14.22
N HIS A 187 -2.75 -15.02 -14.30
CA HIS A 187 -3.15 -15.72 -15.52
C HIS A 187 -4.44 -16.50 -15.29
N ALA A 188 -5.34 -16.45 -16.28
CA ALA A 188 -6.67 -17.07 -16.22
C ALA A 188 -6.91 -18.02 -17.42
N THR A 189 -5.86 -18.65 -17.92
CA THR A 189 -5.96 -19.57 -19.07
C THR A 189 -6.66 -20.87 -18.67
N ILE A 190 -7.84 -21.10 -19.24
CA ILE A 190 -8.62 -22.33 -19.00
C ILE A 190 -7.77 -23.58 -19.28
N GLY A 191 -7.81 -24.54 -18.35
CA GLY A 191 -7.00 -25.75 -18.37
C GLY A 191 -5.67 -25.65 -17.61
N GLN A 192 -5.30 -24.47 -17.12
CA GLN A 192 -4.21 -24.28 -16.15
C GLN A 192 -4.77 -24.10 -14.73
N PHE A 193 -3.91 -24.26 -13.73
CA PHE A 193 -4.27 -23.95 -12.35
C PHE A 193 -4.47 -22.43 -12.19
N ILE A 194 -5.64 -22.03 -11.69
CA ILE A 194 -6.06 -20.65 -11.47
C ILE A 194 -6.67 -20.60 -10.07
N ARG A 195 -6.49 -19.50 -9.35
CA ARG A 195 -7.23 -19.25 -8.11
C ARG A 195 -8.61 -18.70 -8.42
N ASP A 196 -9.65 -19.39 -7.96
CA ASP A 196 -11.03 -18.99 -8.16
C ASP A 196 -11.50 -18.08 -7.01
N PRO A 197 -11.89 -16.82 -7.29
CA PRO A 197 -12.42 -15.92 -6.27
C PRO A 197 -13.75 -16.38 -5.65
N ASN A 198 -14.43 -17.36 -6.25
CA ASN A 198 -15.63 -17.98 -5.69
C ASN A 198 -15.32 -19.19 -4.79
N ASN A 199 -14.06 -19.64 -4.73
CA ASN A 199 -13.63 -20.75 -3.91
C ASN A 199 -13.08 -20.23 -2.57
N TYR A 200 -13.67 -20.70 -1.46
CA TYR A 200 -13.27 -20.28 -0.12
C TYR A 200 -11.84 -20.70 0.25
N ASP A 201 -11.40 -21.89 -0.14
CA ASP A 201 -10.05 -22.39 0.19
C ASP A 201 -8.99 -21.58 -0.54
N ASP A 202 -9.22 -21.22 -1.80
CA ASP A 202 -8.36 -20.31 -2.56
C ASP A 202 -8.30 -18.93 -1.91
N TRP A 203 -9.45 -18.40 -1.50
CA TRP A 203 -9.53 -17.12 -0.81
C TRP A 203 -8.77 -17.14 0.52
N ASP A 204 -8.97 -18.15 1.35
CA ASP A 204 -8.33 -18.26 2.66
C ASP A 204 -6.82 -18.47 2.52
N GLN A 205 -6.39 -19.33 1.59
CA GLN A 205 -4.96 -19.53 1.32
C GLN A 205 -4.25 -18.24 0.88
N ILE A 206 -4.85 -17.46 -0.02
CA ILE A 206 -4.27 -16.18 -0.45
C ILE A 206 -4.31 -15.15 0.68
N LYS A 207 -5.39 -15.10 1.46
CA LYS A 207 -5.48 -14.25 2.66
C LYS A 207 -4.36 -14.56 3.65
N TRP A 208 -4.10 -15.83 3.95
CA TRP A 208 -2.99 -16.22 4.80
C TRP A 208 -1.64 -15.87 4.17
N ALA A 209 -1.45 -16.15 2.87
CA ALA A 209 -0.22 -15.83 2.16
C ALA A 209 0.12 -14.33 2.19
N ASN A 210 -0.88 -13.45 2.24
CA ASN A 210 -0.66 -12.02 2.40
C ASN A 210 0.08 -11.66 3.68
N THR A 211 -0.02 -12.45 4.77
CA THR A 211 0.76 -12.19 6.00
C THR A 211 2.26 -12.29 5.75
N VAL A 212 2.69 -13.28 4.97
CA VAL A 212 4.09 -13.45 4.55
C VAL A 212 4.48 -12.39 3.52
N MET A 213 3.64 -12.15 2.51
CA MET A 213 3.94 -11.20 1.45
C MET A 213 4.05 -9.76 1.98
N GLU A 214 3.22 -9.38 2.95
CA GLU A 214 3.28 -8.07 3.59
C GLU A 214 4.59 -7.87 4.35
N GLU A 215 5.01 -8.86 5.15
CA GLU A 215 6.27 -8.78 5.89
C GLU A 215 7.47 -8.72 4.93
N LEU A 216 7.49 -9.56 3.89
CA LEU A 216 8.52 -9.50 2.86
C LEU A 216 8.54 -8.16 2.13
N ALA A 217 7.37 -7.58 1.83
CA ALA A 217 7.27 -6.27 1.20
C ALA A 217 7.82 -5.17 2.10
N LYS A 218 7.50 -5.18 3.40
CA LYS A 218 8.05 -4.26 4.40
C LYS A 218 9.57 -4.36 4.49
N GLN A 219 10.10 -5.59 4.59
CA GLN A 219 11.54 -5.84 4.58
C GLN A 219 12.19 -5.33 3.28
N CYS A 220 11.58 -5.57 2.12
CA CYS A 220 12.09 -5.10 0.84
C CYS A 220 12.16 -3.57 0.76
N ILE A 221 11.10 -2.87 1.21
CA ILE A 221 11.03 -1.41 1.26
C ILE A 221 12.15 -0.84 2.15
N ILE A 222 12.39 -1.45 3.30
CA ILE A 222 13.42 -1.00 4.25
C ILE A 222 14.82 -1.35 3.74
N ASP A 223 15.06 -2.61 3.40
CA ASP A 223 16.41 -3.12 3.17
C ASP A 223 16.94 -2.81 1.78
N LYS A 224 16.08 -2.86 0.76
CA LYS A 224 16.47 -2.65 -0.64
C LYS A 224 16.24 -1.23 -1.09
N LEU A 225 15.10 -0.64 -0.72
CA LEU A 225 14.75 0.72 -1.14
C LEU A 225 15.17 1.79 -0.14
N LYS A 226 15.66 1.40 1.05
CA LYS A 226 16.17 2.31 2.09
C LYS A 226 15.15 3.35 2.53
N VAL A 227 13.87 3.01 2.49
CA VAL A 227 12.82 3.84 3.10
C VAL A 227 12.88 3.63 4.61
N PRO A 228 12.89 4.69 5.43
CA PRO A 228 12.88 4.56 6.87
C PRO A 228 11.70 3.70 7.35
N LYS A 229 11.93 2.91 8.39
CA LYS A 229 10.85 2.12 9.01
C LYS A 229 9.76 3.05 9.55
N SER A 230 8.51 2.60 9.45
CA SER A 230 7.35 3.20 10.12
C SER A 230 7.45 3.12 11.63
#